data_AF-A0A2B4RS76-F1
#
_entry.id   AF-A0A2B4RS76-F1
#
_cell.length_a   1.000
_cell.length_b   1.000
_cell.length_c   1.000
_cell.angle_alpha   90.00
_cell.angle_beta   90.00
_cell.angle_gamma   90.00
#
_symmetry.space_group_name_H-M   'P 1'
#
loop_
_entity.id
_entity.type
_entity.pdbx_description
1 polymer ?
#
loop_
_entity_poly.entity_id
_entity_poly.type
_entity_poly.pdbx_seq_one_letter_code
_entity_poly.pdbx_strand_id
1 'polypeptide(L)' 'MVLSVIRKAPEVIPLLVIMGTATTGATAFLIRQATKNPEACWDKKNNPHPWLNIKPDQQVKLYKPSHPSVADGRR' A
#
# COMPACT_ATOMS: atom_id res chain seq x y z
N MET A 1 30.95 1.66 5.09
CA MET A 1 30.31 2.22 6.31
C MET A 1 29.32 1.22 6.91
N VAL A 2 28.13 1.02 6.35
CA VAL A 2 27.07 0.17 6.97
C VAL A 2 27.43 -1.33 7.06
N LEU A 3 27.99 -1.90 5.98
CA LEU A 3 28.43 -3.31 5.96
C LEU A 3 29.48 -3.63 7.03
N SER A 4 30.28 -2.65 7.43
CA SER A 4 31.33 -2.80 8.45
C SER A 4 30.74 -2.81 9.86
N VAL A 5 29.62 -2.12 10.09
CA VAL A 5 28.89 -2.11 11.38
C VAL A 5 28.20 -3.44 11.59
N ILE A 6 27.53 -3.96 10.57
CA ILE A 6 26.83 -5.25 10.61
C ILE A 6 27.77 -6.42 10.94
N ARG A 7 29.01 -6.38 10.42
CA ARG A 7 30.03 -7.39 10.73
C ARG A 7 30.63 -7.27 12.13
N LYS A 8 30.66 -6.06 12.71
CA LYS A 8 31.24 -5.81 14.04
C LYS A 8 30.25 -6.01 15.18
N ALA A 9 28.95 -5.86 14.91
CA ALA A 9 27.87 -5.93 15.89
C ALA A 9 26.69 -6.76 15.31
N PRO A 10 26.73 -8.10 15.39
CA PRO A 10 25.68 -8.98 14.87
C PRO A 10 24.31 -8.75 15.53
N GLU A 11 24.26 -8.21 16.75
CA GLU A 11 23.05 -7.84 17.49
C GLU A 11 22.24 -6.72 16.81
N VAL A 12 22.83 -5.96 15.88
CA VAL A 12 22.17 -4.87 15.15
C VAL A 12 21.34 -5.38 13.96
N ILE A 13 21.61 -6.61 13.49
CA ILE A 13 20.89 -7.24 12.37
C ILE A 13 19.38 -7.28 12.59
N PRO A 14 18.83 -7.79 13.72
CA PRO A 14 17.38 -7.85 13.92
C PRO A 14 16.72 -6.47 13.91
N LEU A 15 17.38 -5.44 14.44
CA LEU A 15 16.87 -4.06 14.43
C LEU A 15 16.76 -3.51 13.00
N LEU A 16 17.78 -3.75 12.17
CA LEU A 16 17.77 -3.34 10.77
C LEU A 16 16.73 -4.10 9.96
N VAL A 17 16.48 -5.37 10.26
CA VAL A 17 15.41 -6.14 9.61
C VAL A 17 14.05 -5.56 9.93
N ILE A 18 13.76 -5.21 11.19
CA ILE A 18 12.48 -4.62 11.57
C ILE A 18 12.30 -3.24 10.92
N MET A 19 13.32 -2.39 10.97
CA MET A 19 13.24 -1.06 10.35
C MET A 19 13.16 -1.13 8.82
N GLY A 20 13.89 -2.06 8.21
CA GLY A 20 13.87 -2.31 6.77
C GLY A 20 12.52 -2.81 6.30
N THR A 21 11.93 -3.77 7.02
CA THR A 21 10.58 -4.28 6.71
C THR A 21 9.52 -3.20 6.91
N ALA A 22 9.59 -2.40 7.98
CA ALA A 22 8.67 -1.29 8.22
C ALA A 22 8.73 -0.24 7.09
N THR A 23 9.93 0.20 6.72
CA THR A 23 10.12 1.22 5.68
C THR A 23 9.70 0.71 4.30
N THR A 24 10.04 -0.54 3.99
CA THR A 24 9.64 -1.19 2.73
C THR A 24 8.12 -1.35 2.66
N GLY A 25 7.49 -1.79 3.75
CA GLY A 25 6.03 -1.93 3.84
C GLY A 25 5.29 -0.61 3.69
N ALA A 26 5.77 0.45 4.37
CA ALA A 26 5.21 1.80 4.23
C ALA A 26 5.33 2.33 2.79
N THR A 27 6.51 2.17 2.19
CA THR A 27 6.76 2.61 0.80
C THR A 27 5.89 1.83 -0.19
N ALA A 28 5.78 0.51 -0.05
CA ALA A 28 4.94 -0.33 -0.90
C ALA A 28 3.46 0.06 -0.80
N PHE A 29 2.98 0.39 0.41
CA PHE A 29 1.62 0.87 0.60
C PHE A 29 1.39 2.21 -0.09
N LEU A 30 2.31 3.17 0.05
CA LEU A 30 2.23 4.46 -0.63
C LEU A 30 2.25 4.32 -2.16
N ILE A 31 3.09 3.46 -2.72
CA ILE A 31 3.12 3.20 -4.17
C ILE A 31 1.79 2.62 -4.66
N ARG A 32 1.20 1.68 -3.91
CA ARG A 32 -0.13 1.15 -4.21
C ARG A 32 -1.17 2.27 -4.20
N GLN A 33 -1.15 3.13 -3.18
CA GLN A 33 -2.08 4.27 -3.08
C GLN A 33 -1.89 5.21 -4.27
N ALA A 34 -0.66 5.63 -4.57
CA ALA A 34 -0.39 6.52 -5.69
C ALA A 34 -0.91 6.00 -7.04
N THR A 35 -0.80 4.69 -7.29
CA THR A 35 -1.13 4.10 -8.60
C THR A 35 -2.55 3.56 -8.73
N LYS A 36 -3.18 3.11 -7.63
CA LYS A 36 -4.48 2.42 -7.66
C LYS A 36 -5.60 3.20 -6.95
N ASN A 37 -5.35 4.44 -6.54
CA ASN A 37 -6.39 5.24 -5.91
C ASN A 37 -7.38 5.80 -6.94
N PRO A 38 -8.70 5.67 -6.69
CA PRO A 38 -9.73 6.11 -7.61
C PRO A 38 -9.93 7.64 -7.63
N GLU A 39 -9.31 8.36 -6.69
CA GLU A 39 -9.43 9.82 -6.53
C GLU A 39 -8.21 10.57 -7.09
N ALA A 40 -7.09 9.89 -7.31
CA ALA A 40 -5.83 10.51 -7.72
C ALA A 40 -5.40 9.95 -9.08
N CYS A 41 -5.37 10.80 -10.10
CA CYS A 41 -4.98 10.38 -11.44
C CYS A 41 -3.66 10.98 -11.91
N TRP A 42 -2.76 10.09 -12.29
CA TRP A 42 -1.41 10.41 -12.77
C TRP A 42 -1.32 10.37 -14.30
N ASP A 43 -2.17 9.56 -14.95
CA ASP A 43 -2.27 9.49 -16.41
C ASP A 43 -3.44 10.35 -16.91
N LYS A 44 -3.12 11.58 -17.34
CA LYS A 44 -4.09 12.53 -17.89
C LYS A 44 -4.60 12.17 -19.29
N LYS A 45 -3.94 11.25 -20.02
CA LYS A 45 -4.23 10.98 -21.42
C LYS A 45 -5.12 9.75 -21.60
N ASN A 46 -4.81 8.63 -20.94
CA ASN A 46 -5.57 7.39 -21.13
C ASN A 46 -6.58 7.12 -20.01
N ASN A 47 -6.45 7.77 -18.86
CA ASN A 47 -7.34 7.58 -17.72
C ASN A 47 -7.66 8.91 -17.01
N PRO A 48 -8.22 9.92 -17.70
CA PRO A 48 -8.50 11.23 -17.10
C PRO A 48 -9.52 11.16 -15.94
N HIS A 49 -10.36 10.14 -15.92
CA HIS A 49 -11.42 9.93 -14.93
C HIS A 49 -11.29 8.51 -14.33
N PRO A 50 -10.46 8.34 -13.29
CA PRO A 50 -10.10 7.03 -12.74
C PRO A 50 -11.30 6.20 -12.28
N TRP A 51 -12.36 6.87 -11.83
CA TRP A 51 -13.60 6.24 -11.39
C TRP A 51 -14.38 5.53 -12.50
N LEU A 52 -14.22 5.92 -13.78
CA LEU A 52 -14.91 5.25 -14.90
C LEU A 52 -14.46 3.80 -15.08
N ASN A 53 -13.25 3.45 -14.63
CA ASN A 53 -12.67 2.12 -14.78
C ASN A 53 -13.02 1.17 -13.63
N ILE A 54 -13.82 1.61 -12.65
CA ILE A 54 -14.21 0.82 -11.49
C ILE A 54 -15.56 0.19 -11.78
N LYS A 55 -15.63 -1.14 -11.77
CA LYS A 55 -16.91 -1.84 -11.94
C LYS A 55 -17.79 -1.67 -10.70
N PRO A 56 -19.13 -1.64 -10.83
CA PRO A 56 -20.05 -1.49 -9.70
C PRO A 56 -19.88 -2.55 -8.59
N ASP A 57 -19.40 -3.74 -8.93
CA ASP A 57 -19.17 -4.86 -8.03
C ASP A 57 -17.71 -4.95 -7.52
N GLN A 58 -16.83 -4.06 -7.96
CA GLN A 58 -15.41 -4.11 -7.65
C GLN A 58 -15.11 -3.54 -6.27
N GLN A 59 -14.38 -4.34 -5.48
CA GLN A 59 -13.80 -3.85 -4.23
C GLN A 59 -12.58 -2.96 -4.50
N VAL A 60 -12.70 -1.68 -4.16
CA VAL A 60 -11.56 -0.73 -4.17
C VAL A 60 -10.75 -0.75 -2.86
N LYS A 61 -11.37 -1.19 -1.76
CA LYS A 61 -10.75 -1.24 -0.42
C LYS A 61 -9.65 -2.30 -0.36
N LEU A 62 -8.57 -2.03 0.39
CA LEU A 62 -7.44 -2.95 0.55
C LEU A 62 -7.87 -4.32 1.09
N TYR A 63 -8.85 -4.35 1.99
CA TYR A 63 -9.33 -5.55 2.67
C TYR A 63 -10.86 -5.55 2.76
N LYS A 64 -11.47 -6.73 2.61
CA LYS A 64 -12.88 -6.97 2.91
C LYS A 64 -12.94 -7.98 4.07
N PRO A 65 -13.62 -7.66 5.17
CA PRO A 65 -13.88 -8.65 6.21
C PRO A 65 -14.79 -9.76 5.66
N SER A 66 -14.62 -10.99 6.16
CA SER A 66 -15.43 -12.16 5.79
C SER A 66 -16.87 -12.06 6.29
N HIS A 67 -17.10 -11.32 7.37
CA HIS A 67 -18.44 -10.99 7.81
C HIS A 67 -19.01 -9.87 6.93
N PRO A 68 -20.23 -10.04 6.39
CA PRO A 68 -20.90 -8.96 5.69
C PRO A 68 -21.06 -7.80 6.67
N SER A 69 -20.42 -6.67 6.35
CA SER A 69 -20.59 -5.45 7.12
C SER A 69 -22.02 -4.97 6.89
N VAL A 70 -22.88 -5.15 7.89
CA VAL A 70 -24.27 -4.63 7.96
C VAL A 70 -24.36 -3.11 7.72
N ALA A 71 -23.22 -2.41 7.67
CA ALA A 71 -23.11 -1.00 7.36
C ALA A 71 -23.08 -0.66 5.84
N ASP A 72 -23.04 -1.64 4.94
CA ASP A 72 -23.11 -1.43 3.48
C ASP A 72 -24.58 -1.27 3.02
N GLY A 73 -25.30 -0.35 3.68
CA GLY A 73 -26.70 0.00 3.42
C GLY A 73 -26.96 1.50 3.55
N ARG A 74 -25.92 2.32 3.56
CA ARG A 74 -26.00 3.79 3.48
C ARG A 74 -24.98 4.34 2.49
N ARG A 75 -25.18 4.02 1.22
CA ARG A 75 -25.14 4.93 0.06
C ARG A 75 -25.33 4.13 -1.22
#